data_AF-K1RHX8-F1
#
_entry.id   AF-K1RHX8-F1
#
_cell.length_a   1.000
_cell.length_b   1.000
_cell.length_c   1.000
_cell.angle_alpha   90.00
_cell.angle_beta   90.00
_cell.angle_gamma   90.00
#
_symmetry.space_group_name_H-M   'P 1'
#
loop_
_entity.id
_entity.type
_entity.pdbx_description
1 polymer ?
#
loop_
_entity_poly.entity_id
_entity_poly.type
_entity_poly.pdbx_seq_one_letter_code
_entity_poly.pdbx_strand_id
1 'polypeptide(L)'
;HTVLHQVLQIAVDDDFIRNNPSDNVLRELKKAHCFQSEKRRALTKPEQELFLNFLKTHPVYEHWYPVFAVMIGTGLRVGEVTGLRWCDIDMESGMIDVNHTLVYYDHRTEGSKSGCISM
;
A
#
# COMPACT_ATOMS: atom_id res chain seq x y z
N HIS A 1 8.56 -12.22 -3.93
CA HIS A 1 9.76 -11.38 -3.90
C HIS A 1 10.97 -12.31 -3.86
N THR A 2 11.87 -12.15 -4.82
CA THR A 2 12.84 -13.15 -5.28
C THR A 2 14.13 -13.13 -4.47
N VAL A 3 14.03 -13.15 -3.13
CA VAL A 3 15.21 -13.10 -2.25
C VAL A 3 16.16 -14.26 -2.55
N LEU A 4 15.62 -15.46 -2.82
CA LEU A 4 16.40 -16.63 -3.21
C LEU A 4 17.19 -16.42 -4.52
N HIS A 5 16.55 -15.81 -5.53
CA HIS A 5 17.21 -15.54 -6.82
C HIS A 5 18.29 -14.47 -6.68
N GLN A 6 18.06 -13.45 -5.85
CA GLN A 6 19.08 -12.44 -5.54
C GLN A 6 20.31 -13.07 -4.86
N VAL A 7 20.09 -13.94 -3.87
CA VAL A 7 21.18 -14.65 -3.17
C VAL A 7 21.93 -15.59 -4.12
N LEU A 8 21.21 -16.34 -4.97
CA LEU A 8 21.83 -17.21 -5.96
C LEU A 8 22.57 -16.43 -7.05
N GLN A 9 22.12 -15.23 -7.39
CA GLN A 9 22.82 -14.37 -8.34
C GLN A 9 24.14 -13.86 -7.77
N ILE A 10 24.15 -13.43 -6.50
CA ILE A 10 25.38 -13.05 -5.79
C ILE A 10 26.37 -14.23 -5.78
N ALA A 11 25.89 -15.46 -5.55
CA ALA A 11 26.75 -16.65 -5.58
C ALA A 11 27.28 -17.01 -6.97
N VAL A 12 26.62 -16.59 -8.06
CA VAL A 12 27.17 -16.70 -9.42
C VAL A 12 28.24 -15.63 -9.65
N ASP A 13 27.98 -14.39 -9.21
CA ASP A 13 28.90 -13.27 -9.37
C ASP A 13 30.22 -13.49 -8.59
N ASP A 14 30.14 -14.20 -7.46
CA ASP A 14 31.29 -14.63 -6.64
C ASP A 14 31.92 -15.97 -7.11
N ASP A 15 31.54 -16.49 -8.28
CA ASP A 15 32.04 -17.74 -8.90
C ASP A 15 31.84 -19.03 -8.04
N PHE A 16 31.01 -19.00 -6.99
CA PHE A 16 30.68 -20.19 -6.19
C PHE A 16 29.84 -21.21 -6.99
N ILE A 17 28.96 -20.72 -7.88
CA ILE A 17 28.15 -21.53 -8.77
C ILE A 17 28.21 -20.98 -10.19
N ARG A 18 28.28 -21.86 -11.19
CA ARG A 18 28.44 -21.43 -12.60
C ARG A 18 27.22 -20.73 -13.19
N ASN A 19 26.02 -21.10 -12.75
CA ASN A 19 24.76 -20.59 -13.30
C ASN A 19 23.69 -20.59 -12.22
N ASN A 20 22.78 -19.63 -12.25
CA ASN A 20 21.68 -19.52 -11.31
C ASN A 20 20.55 -20.50 -11.67
N PRO A 21 20.27 -21.53 -10.83
CA PRO A 21 19.23 -22.52 -11.13
C PRO A 21 17.81 -21.94 -11.06
N SER A 22 17.63 -20.77 -10.42
CA SER A 22 16.33 -20.13 -10.27
C SER A 22 15.88 -19.35 -11.50
N ASP A 23 16.78 -19.03 -12.44
CA ASP A 23 16.48 -18.25 -13.65
C ASP A 23 15.46 -18.95 -14.55
N ASN A 24 15.68 -20.24 -14.78
CA ASN A 24 14.80 -21.05 -15.62
C ASN A 24 13.45 -21.27 -14.92
N VAL A 25 13.46 -21.45 -13.60
CA VAL A 25 12.26 -21.67 -12.78
C VAL A 25 11.39 -20.41 -12.73
N LEU A 26 11.98 -19.23 -12.57
CA LEU A 26 11.23 -17.97 -12.54
C LEU A 26 10.59 -17.63 -13.88
N ARG A 27 11.26 -17.96 -15.00
CA ARG A 27 10.69 -17.76 -16.33
C ARG A 27 9.47 -18.65 -16.57
N GLU A 28 9.55 -19.91 -16.16
CA GLU A 28 8.43 -20.85 -16.27
C GLU A 28 7.30 -20.49 -15.28
N LEU A 29 7.63 -20.08 -14.05
CA LEU A 29 6.64 -19.59 -13.08
C LEU A 29 5.94 -18.31 -13.55
N LYS A 30 6.65 -17.35 -14.18
CA LYS A 30 6.02 -16.13 -14.75
C LYS A 30 5.11 -16.43 -15.94
N LYS A 31 5.36 -17.51 -16.68
CA LYS A 31 4.48 -17.96 -17.78
C LYS A 31 3.28 -18.77 -17.26
N ALA A 32 3.49 -19.62 -16.26
CA ALA A 32 2.45 -20.44 -15.64
C ALA A 32 1.52 -19.62 -14.73
N HIS A 33 2.06 -18.61 -14.06
CA HIS A 33 1.33 -17.54 -13.42
C HIS A 33 1.40 -16.31 -14.30
N CYS A 34 0.56 -16.29 -15.33
CA CYS A 34 0.05 -15.04 -15.88
C CYS A 34 -0.57 -14.25 -14.72
N PHE A 35 0.24 -13.48 -14.01
CA PHE A 35 -0.22 -12.35 -13.24
C PHE A 35 -0.87 -11.43 -14.28
N GLN A 36 -2.15 -11.68 -14.56
CA GLN A 36 -3.04 -10.63 -14.97
C GLN A 36 -3.09 -9.69 -13.76
N SER A 37 -2.05 -8.88 -13.63
CA SER A 37 -2.14 -7.65 -12.87
C SER A 37 -3.30 -6.92 -13.52
N GLU A 38 -4.48 -7.03 -12.93
CA GLU A 38 -5.62 -6.21 -13.32
C GLU A 38 -5.08 -4.78 -13.40
N LYS A 39 -5.12 -4.20 -14.60
CA LYS A 39 -4.65 -2.83 -14.80
C LYS A 39 -5.51 -1.98 -13.89
N ARG A 40 -4.91 -1.48 -12.79
CA ARG A 40 -5.61 -0.60 -11.86
C ARG A 40 -6.03 0.64 -12.62
N ARG A 41 -7.33 0.75 -12.92
CA ARG A 41 -7.90 1.92 -13.59
C ARG A 41 -7.98 3.05 -12.57
N ALA A 42 -7.28 4.14 -12.81
CA ALA A 42 -7.45 5.36 -12.03
C ALA A 42 -8.85 5.95 -12.27
N LEU A 43 -9.47 6.51 -11.25
CA LEU A 43 -10.73 7.24 -11.40
C LEU A 43 -10.47 8.53 -12.19
N THR A 44 -11.34 8.81 -13.16
CA THR A 44 -11.36 10.09 -13.88
C THR A 44 -11.89 11.21 -12.98
N LYS A 45 -11.57 12.47 -13.27
CA LYS A 45 -12.07 13.65 -12.53
C LYS A 45 -13.61 13.65 -12.31
N PRO A 46 -14.46 13.41 -13.33
CA PRO A 46 -15.90 13.38 -13.11
C PRO A 46 -16.36 12.21 -12.23
N GLU A 47 -15.67 11.06 -12.29
CA GLU A 47 -15.96 9.93 -11.39
C GLU A 47 -15.57 10.25 -9.94
N GLN A 48 -14.49 10.98 -9.72
CA GLN A 48 -14.07 11.44 -8.38
C GLN A 48 -15.09 12.41 -7.79
N GLU A 49 -15.57 13.38 -8.57
CA GLU A 49 -16.60 14.32 -8.13
C GLU A 49 -17.94 13.63 -7.81
N LEU A 50 -18.36 12.68 -8.66
CA LEU A 50 -19.56 11.88 -8.42
C LEU A 50 -19.45 11.09 -7.10
N PHE A 51 -18.29 10.48 -6.86
CA PHE A 51 -18.02 9.73 -5.63
C PHE A 51 -18.03 10.62 -4.38
N LEU A 52 -17.38 11.78 -4.44
CA LEU A 52 -17.36 12.73 -3.33
C LEU A 52 -18.76 13.31 -3.04
N ASN A 53 -19.54 13.59 -4.09
CA ASN A 53 -20.92 14.05 -3.93
C ASN A 53 -21.79 12.95 -3.31
N PHE A 54 -21.64 11.69 -3.73
CA PHE A 54 -22.37 10.57 -3.14
C PHE A 54 -22.12 10.45 -1.62
N LEU A 55 -20.87 10.61 -1.18
CA LEU A 55 -20.50 10.59 0.23
C LEU A 55 -21.14 11.73 1.03
N LYS A 56 -21.25 12.93 0.44
CA LYS A 56 -21.92 14.09 1.10
C LYS A 56 -23.42 13.89 1.27
N THR A 57 -24.10 13.31 0.29
CA THR A 57 -25.57 13.25 0.28
C THR A 57 -26.11 12.10 1.14
N HIS A 58 -25.30 11.10 1.46
CA HIS A 58 -25.73 9.94 2.25
C HIS A 58 -25.38 10.12 3.74
N PRO A 59 -26.38 10.19 4.64
CA PRO A 59 -26.16 10.45 6.07
C PRO A 59 -25.36 9.34 6.77
N VAL A 60 -25.33 8.13 6.18
CA VAL A 60 -24.55 6.99 6.69
C VAL A 60 -23.07 7.11 6.32
N TYR A 61 -22.70 7.82 5.25
CA TYR A 61 -21.31 7.87 4.75
C TYR A 61 -20.67 9.25 4.83
N GLU A 62 -21.43 10.26 5.26
CA GLU A 62 -20.98 11.65 5.39
C GLU A 62 -19.72 11.79 6.25
N HIS A 63 -19.58 10.98 7.31
CA HIS A 63 -18.41 11.00 8.18
C HIS A 63 -17.11 10.53 7.49
N TRP A 64 -17.20 9.79 6.38
CA TRP A 64 -16.05 9.38 5.58
C TRP A 64 -15.66 10.42 4.51
N TYR A 65 -16.53 11.39 4.23
CA TYR A 65 -16.26 12.45 3.28
C TYR A 65 -14.89 13.15 3.48
N PRO A 66 -14.54 13.65 4.69
CA PRO A 66 -13.25 14.33 4.88
C PRO A 66 -12.06 13.41 4.60
N VAL A 67 -12.15 12.12 4.93
CA VAL A 67 -11.10 11.13 4.71
C VAL A 67 -10.83 10.93 3.22
N PHE A 68 -11.89 10.72 2.43
CA PHE A 68 -11.76 10.54 0.98
C PHE A 68 -11.41 11.85 0.25
N ALA A 69 -11.91 12.99 0.73
CA ALA A 69 -11.57 14.30 0.19
C ALA A 69 -10.07 14.59 0.35
N VAL A 70 -9.49 14.30 1.52
CA VAL A 70 -8.06 14.41 1.75
C VAL A 70 -7.30 13.42 0.86
N MET A 71 -7.68 12.13 0.82
CA MET A 71 -7.01 11.15 -0.05
C MET A 71 -6.95 11.56 -1.52
N ILE A 72 -8.05 12.12 -2.07
CA ILE A 72 -8.11 12.58 -3.46
C ILE A 72 -7.33 13.89 -3.65
N GLY A 73 -7.39 14.81 -2.67
CA GLY A 73 -6.75 16.12 -2.75
C GLY A 73 -5.23 16.12 -2.54
N THR A 74 -4.73 15.29 -1.61
CA THR A 74 -3.31 15.23 -1.24
C THR A 74 -2.60 14.01 -1.82
N GLY A 75 -3.34 12.98 -2.26
CA GLY A 75 -2.76 11.76 -2.82
C GLY A 75 -2.09 10.84 -1.78
N LEU A 76 -2.45 10.99 -0.51
CA LEU A 76 -1.90 10.17 0.58
C LEU A 76 -2.25 8.69 0.40
N ARG A 77 -1.32 7.82 0.82
CA ARG A 77 -1.55 6.38 0.88
C ARG A 77 -2.55 6.08 2.00
N VAL A 78 -3.35 5.04 1.81
CA VAL A 78 -4.36 4.63 2.81
C VAL A 78 -3.76 4.41 4.21
N GLY A 79 -2.54 3.88 4.30
CA GLY A 79 -1.84 3.66 5.57
C GLY A 79 -1.32 4.94 6.26
N GLU A 80 -1.11 6.00 5.49
CA GLU A 80 -0.75 7.33 6.02
C GLU A 80 -2.01 7.99 6.58
N VAL A 81 -3.13 7.92 5.84
CA VAL A 81 -4.41 8.51 6.28
C VAL A 81 -4.99 7.83 7.51
N THR A 82 -4.84 6.51 7.65
CA THR A 82 -5.26 5.80 8.86
C THR A 82 -4.35 6.03 10.07
N GLY A 83 -3.13 6.54 9.86
CA GLY A 83 -2.16 6.86 10.90
C GLY A 83 -2.22 8.31 11.40
N LEU A 84 -2.93 9.20 10.68
CA LEU A 84 -3.05 10.62 11.01
C LEU A 84 -3.75 10.83 12.35
N ARG A 85 -3.14 11.66 13.21
CA ARG A 85 -3.73 12.11 14.47
C ARG A 85 -4.20 13.56 14.33
N TRP A 86 -5.12 13.97 15.19
CA TRP A 86 -5.59 15.36 15.24
C TRP A 86 -4.48 16.39 15.51
N CYS A 87 -3.38 15.98 16.15
CA CYS A 87 -2.21 16.83 16.38
C CYS A 87 -1.36 17.05 15.12
N ASP A 88 -1.53 16.22 14.09
CA ASP A 88 -0.74 16.26 12.85
C ASP A 88 -1.44 17.10 11.76
N ILE A 89 -2.67 17.56 12.03
CA ILE A 89 -3.50 18.34 11.12
C ILE A 89 -3.52 19.78 11.60
N ASP A 90 -2.76 20.63 10.92
CA ASP A 90 -2.79 22.06 11.14
C ASP A 90 -3.83 22.70 10.21
N MET A 91 -5.03 22.94 10.74
CA MET A 91 -6.11 23.61 10.03
C MET A 91 -5.89 25.12 9.84
N GLU A 92 -4.97 25.74 10.57
CA GLU A 92 -4.64 27.17 10.42
C GLU A 92 -3.69 27.40 9.24
N SER A 93 -2.66 26.56 9.10
CA SER A 93 -1.73 26.64 7.97
C SER A 93 -2.15 25.81 6.75
N GLY A 94 -3.18 24.97 6.89
CA GLY A 94 -3.64 24.05 5.84
C GLY A 94 -2.63 22.94 5.54
N MET A 95 -1.77 22.61 6.49
CA MET A 95 -0.73 21.60 6.34
C MET A 95 -1.09 20.31 7.09
N ILE A 96 -0.75 19.19 6.47
CA ILE A 96 -0.86 17.85 7.06
C ILE A 96 0.56 17.32 7.20
N ASP A 97 1.00 17.09 8.44
CA ASP A 97 2.32 16.54 8.72
C ASP A 97 2.24 15.01 8.78
N VAL A 98 2.81 14.34 7.77
CA VAL A 98 2.68 12.89 7.61
C VAL A 98 3.93 12.23 8.19
N ASN A 99 3.92 12.06 9.51
CA ASN A 99 5.07 11.48 10.22
C ASN A 99 5.02 9.96 10.37
N HIS A 100 3.85 9.33 10.20
CA HIS A 100 3.66 7.91 10.51
C HIS A 100 2.82 7.17 9.46
N THR A 101 3.29 5.98 9.06
CA THR A 101 2.50 5.04 8.25
C THR A 101 2.06 3.89 9.14
N LEU A 102 0.74 3.67 9.27
CA LEU A 102 0.22 2.55 10.05
C LEU A 102 0.37 1.25 9.24
N VAL A 103 1.31 0.40 9.64
CA VAL A 103 1.53 -0.92 9.05
C VAL A 103 0.85 -1.99 9.91
N TYR A 104 -0.22 -2.59 9.41
CA TYR A 104 -0.91 -3.68 10.10
C TYR A 104 -0.17 -5.01 9.85
N TYR A 105 0.57 -5.50 10.84
CA TYR A 105 1.16 -6.84 10.82
C TYR A 105 0.19 -7.84 11.45
N ASP A 106 -0.40 -8.74 10.64
CA ASP A 106 -1.13 -9.91 11.15
C ASP A 106 -0.10 -10.96 11.60
N HIS A 107 0.36 -10.86 12.86
CA HIS A 107 1.00 -11.99 13.51
C HIS A 107 -0.06 -13.03 13.82
N ARG A 108 -0.30 -13.96 12.88
CA ARG A 108 -0.93 -15.24 13.19
C ARG A 108 0.04 -16.09 14.02
N THR A 109 0.24 -15.70 15.26
CA THR A 109 0.73 -16.57 16.33
C THR A 109 -0.38 -16.66 17.36
N GLU A 110 -0.89 -17.88 17.51
CA GLU A 110 -1.86 -18.25 18.53
C GLU A 110 -1.45 -17.67 19.89
N GLY A 111 -2.25 -16.72 20.38
CA GLY A 111 -2.12 -16.17 21.73
C GLY A 111 -1.02 -15.13 21.92
N SER A 112 -1.28 -13.87 21.58
CA SER A 112 -1.13 -12.72 22.49
C SER A 112 -1.15 -11.37 21.76
N LYS A 113 -2.03 -10.49 22.25
CA LYS A 113 -2.09 -9.01 22.12
C LYS A 113 -1.71 -8.39 20.77
N SER A 114 -2.73 -7.85 20.10
CA SER A 114 -2.64 -6.90 18.99
C SER A 114 -1.77 -5.70 19.38
N GLY A 115 -0.52 -5.68 18.92
CA GLY A 115 0.40 -4.56 19.09
C GLY A 115 0.31 -3.63 17.89
N CYS A 116 -0.21 -2.42 18.08
CA CYS A 116 -0.06 -1.33 17.11
C CYS A 116 1.31 -0.69 17.32
N ILE A 117 2.21 -0.77 16.34
CA ILE A 117 3.47 -0.02 16.35
C ILE A 117 3.35 1.07 15.28
N SER A 118 3.40 2.33 15.73
CA SER A 118 3.55 3.51 14.88
C SER A 118 5.05 3.64 14.59
N MET A 119 5.45 3.51 13.34
CA MET A 119 6.82 3.81 12.88
C MET A 119 6.86 5.23 12.36
#